data_AF-A0AB37WNW9-F1
#
_entry.id   AF-A0AB37WNW9-F1
#
_cell.length_a   1.000
_cell.length_b   1.000
_cell.length_c   1.000
_cell.angle_alpha   90.00
_cell.angle_beta   90.00
_cell.angle_gamma   90.00
#
_symmetry.space_group_name_H-M   'P 1'
#
loop_
_entity.id
_entity.type
_entity.pdbx_description
1 polymer ?
#
loop_
_entity_poly.entity_id
_entity_poly.type
_entity_poly.pdbx_seq_one_letter_code
_entity_poly.pdbx_strand_id
1 'polypeptide(L)'
;MSQSDIPRTLESISQTLIPNTNLVHPPKKPQDAQLTATIADLHVHPTIETLLHILNHDLPSAHFLVRHMQAPPAVEGMLLHGILHRAEGDFDNARAWVGDVADACEGYQPKHKEEGQKLDAEVAKQVGSNSSISASLIEFVYGDQEPKSLIDAVEEYRSKKKIDRANDEDGIENRIRAEAEKVLEWCKNKFGDGVFDDATKAWVKNSEEISKISGDMEPHVKRSSDSTGETGAKKGWFGPALDGNVHAHYRTQPGF
;
A
#
# COMPACT_ATOMS: atom_id res chain seq x y z
N MET A 1 12.63 36.48 -8.46
CA MET A 1 11.95 35.71 -9.51
C MET A 1 11.11 34.67 -8.79
N SER A 2 9.79 34.89 -8.66
CA SER A 2 8.91 33.90 -8.04
C SER A 2 8.94 32.65 -8.91
N GLN A 3 9.26 31.50 -8.33
CA GLN A 3 8.98 30.24 -8.98
C GLN A 3 7.49 30.26 -9.32
N SER A 4 7.18 30.32 -10.60
CA SER A 4 5.82 30.12 -11.10
C SER A 4 5.32 28.80 -10.54
N ASP A 5 4.19 28.82 -9.83
CA ASP A 5 3.47 27.65 -9.37
C ASP A 5 3.13 26.78 -10.58
N ILE A 6 4.00 25.83 -10.91
CA ILE A 6 3.72 24.84 -11.94
C ILE A 6 2.54 24.02 -11.42
N PRO A 7 1.39 23.99 -12.13
CA PRO A 7 0.25 23.21 -11.70
C PRO A 7 0.66 21.75 -11.49
N ARG A 8 0.47 21.27 -10.27
CA ARG A 8 0.75 19.87 -9.92
C ARG A 8 -0.38 19.01 -10.47
N THR A 9 -0.17 18.47 -11.65
CA THR A 9 -1.05 17.52 -12.33
C THR A 9 -0.58 16.09 -12.09
N LEU A 10 -1.47 15.10 -12.31
CA LEU A 10 -1.11 13.67 -12.31
C LEU A 10 0.16 13.41 -13.12
N GLU A 11 0.21 13.93 -14.36
CA GLU A 11 1.34 13.75 -15.27
C GLU A 11 2.64 14.34 -14.72
N SER A 12 2.61 15.57 -14.19
CA SER A 12 3.80 16.20 -13.61
C SER A 12 4.31 15.47 -12.36
N ILE A 13 3.40 14.93 -11.55
CA ILE A 13 3.73 14.20 -10.34
C ILE A 13 4.30 12.82 -10.71
N SER A 14 3.68 12.08 -11.62
CA SER A 14 4.18 10.78 -12.05
C SER A 14 5.55 10.87 -12.72
N GLN A 15 5.76 11.88 -13.59
CA GLN A 15 7.07 12.15 -14.22
C GLN A 15 8.16 12.52 -13.19
N THR A 16 7.76 13.03 -12.02
CA THR A 16 8.70 13.30 -10.92
C THR A 16 8.93 12.05 -10.07
N LEU A 17 7.88 11.32 -9.70
CA LEU A 17 7.97 10.23 -8.74
C LEU A 17 8.55 8.95 -9.33
N ILE A 18 8.17 8.57 -10.55
CA ILE A 18 8.61 7.31 -11.16
C ILE A 18 10.14 7.25 -11.30
N PRO A 19 10.84 8.25 -11.89
CA PRO A 19 12.29 8.16 -12.03
C PRO A 19 13.03 8.20 -10.69
N ASN A 20 12.45 8.87 -9.68
CA ASN A 20 13.09 9.11 -8.38
C ASN A 20 12.72 8.10 -7.29
N THR A 21 11.89 7.11 -7.62
CA THR A 21 11.55 6.02 -6.70
C THR A 21 12.80 5.22 -6.31
N ASN A 22 12.81 4.72 -5.07
CA ASN A 22 13.91 3.92 -4.52
C ASN A 22 13.36 2.79 -3.63
N LEU A 23 12.36 2.07 -4.14
CA LEU A 23 11.60 1.05 -3.41
C LEU A 23 12.32 -0.31 -3.31
N VAL A 24 13.50 -0.45 -3.91
CA VAL A 24 14.43 -1.56 -3.63
C VAL A 24 14.86 -1.53 -2.16
N HIS A 25 14.82 -0.36 -1.50
CA HIS A 25 15.00 -0.21 -0.06
C HIS A 25 13.66 0.03 0.64
N PRO A 26 13.50 -0.44 1.89
CA PRO A 26 12.27 -0.21 2.64
C PRO A 26 12.10 1.28 2.97
N PRO A 27 10.96 1.89 2.58
CA PRO A 27 10.67 3.27 2.92
C PRO A 27 10.52 3.47 4.44
N LYS A 28 11.00 4.60 4.95
CA LYS A 28 10.84 4.99 6.36
C LYS A 28 9.90 6.16 6.58
N LYS A 29 9.75 7.00 5.55
CA LYS A 29 8.95 8.22 5.52
C LYS A 29 8.72 8.62 4.07
N PRO A 30 7.72 9.48 3.80
CA PRO A 30 7.54 10.06 2.48
C PRO A 30 8.82 10.75 1.97
N GLN A 31 9.05 10.69 0.66
CA GLN A 31 10.12 11.42 -0.02
C GLN A 31 9.85 12.93 0.08
N ASP A 32 8.60 13.33 -0.18
CA ASP A 32 8.13 14.70 -0.04
C ASP A 32 6.77 14.73 0.69
N ALA A 33 6.75 15.30 1.90
CA ALA A 33 5.54 15.42 2.69
C ALA A 33 4.53 16.43 2.11
N GLN A 34 4.97 17.41 1.31
CA GLN A 34 4.07 18.34 0.63
C GLN A 34 3.35 17.66 -0.53
N LEU A 35 3.99 16.66 -1.15
CA LEU A 35 3.35 15.86 -2.18
C LEU A 35 2.21 14.99 -1.66
N THR A 36 2.23 14.55 -0.39
CA THR A 36 1.13 13.76 0.19
C THR A 36 -0.23 14.47 0.06
N ALA A 37 -0.32 15.73 0.50
CA ALA A 37 -1.57 16.49 0.38
C ALA A 37 -1.91 16.78 -1.10
N THR A 38 -0.89 17.09 -1.91
CA THR A 38 -1.08 17.37 -3.33
C THR A 38 -1.62 16.15 -4.10
N ILE A 39 -1.14 14.94 -3.78
CA ILE A 39 -1.59 13.68 -4.38
C ILE A 39 -3.08 13.45 -4.07
N ALA A 40 -3.49 13.62 -2.81
CA ALA A 40 -4.89 13.50 -2.41
C ALA A 40 -5.77 14.55 -3.12
N ASP A 41 -5.29 15.79 -3.26
CA ASP A 41 -6.00 16.88 -3.93
C ASP A 41 -6.13 16.69 -5.46
N LEU A 42 -5.46 15.70 -6.07
CA LEU A 42 -5.68 15.36 -7.48
C LEU A 42 -7.08 14.79 -7.74
N HIS A 43 -7.71 14.20 -6.71
CA HIS A 43 -9.00 13.53 -6.82
C HIS A 43 -9.05 12.50 -7.97
N VAL A 44 -7.94 11.81 -8.26
CA VAL A 44 -7.90 10.74 -9.26
C VAL A 44 -8.51 9.46 -8.70
N HIS A 45 -8.68 8.43 -9.55
CA HIS A 45 -9.15 7.13 -9.07
C HIS A 45 -8.29 6.62 -7.89
N PRO A 46 -8.86 6.05 -6.81
CA PRO A 46 -8.11 5.65 -5.61
C PRO A 46 -6.93 4.71 -5.86
N THR A 47 -7.01 3.88 -6.91
CA THR A 47 -5.89 3.04 -7.37
C THR A 47 -4.71 3.87 -7.88
N ILE A 48 -4.97 4.93 -8.65
CA ILE A 48 -3.93 5.83 -9.16
C ILE A 48 -3.32 6.60 -7.98
N GLU A 49 -4.16 7.14 -7.09
CA GLU A 49 -3.73 7.84 -5.88
C GLU A 49 -2.82 6.95 -5.02
N THR A 50 -3.21 5.69 -4.81
CA THR A 50 -2.42 4.69 -4.08
C THR A 50 -1.02 4.52 -4.69
N LEU A 51 -0.93 4.35 -6.02
CA LEU A 51 0.35 4.19 -6.70
C LEU A 51 1.26 5.41 -6.47
N LEU A 52 0.70 6.62 -6.56
CA LEU A 52 1.47 7.84 -6.30
C LEU A 52 1.96 7.92 -4.86
N HIS A 53 1.15 7.52 -3.87
CA HIS A 53 1.60 7.45 -2.48
C HIS A 53 2.72 6.42 -2.29
N ILE A 54 2.63 5.24 -2.91
CA ILE A 54 3.70 4.23 -2.88
C ILE A 54 5.00 4.82 -3.44
N LEU A 55 4.95 5.46 -4.61
CA LEU A 55 6.12 6.06 -5.25
C LEU A 55 6.69 7.25 -4.45
N ASN A 56 5.83 8.02 -3.77
CA ASN A 56 6.26 9.05 -2.82
C ASN A 56 6.71 8.48 -1.47
N HIS A 57 6.80 7.15 -1.31
CA HIS A 57 7.19 6.48 -0.06
C HIS A 57 6.23 6.74 1.13
N ASP A 58 5.01 7.17 0.83
CA ASP A 58 3.95 7.46 1.79
C ASP A 58 3.07 6.22 2.01
N LEU A 59 3.68 5.20 2.62
CA LEU A 59 3.04 3.91 2.82
C LEU A 59 1.79 3.97 3.72
N PRO A 60 1.69 4.83 4.76
CA PRO A 60 0.46 4.95 5.54
C PRO A 60 -0.76 5.35 4.70
N SER A 61 -0.61 6.34 3.80
CA SER A 61 -1.68 6.77 2.89
C SER A 61 -2.04 5.66 1.90
N ALA A 62 -1.03 4.98 1.35
CA ALA A 62 -1.25 3.84 0.45
C ALA A 62 -2.03 2.71 1.14
N HIS A 63 -1.64 2.31 2.37
CA HIS A 63 -2.34 1.33 3.20
C HIS A 63 -3.81 1.68 3.41
N PHE A 64 -4.06 2.95 3.74
CA PHE A 64 -5.41 3.44 3.98
C PHE A 64 -6.31 3.25 2.74
N LEU A 65 -5.77 3.39 1.54
CA LEU A 65 -6.52 3.24 0.29
C LEU A 65 -6.68 1.76 -0.09
N VAL A 66 -5.60 0.97 -0.13
CA VAL A 66 -5.66 -0.45 -0.58
C VAL A 66 -6.53 -1.33 0.31
N ARG A 67 -6.72 -0.98 1.59
CA ARG A 67 -7.65 -1.72 2.47
C ARG A 67 -9.11 -1.63 2.04
N HIS A 68 -9.43 -0.74 1.10
CA HIS A 68 -10.75 -0.64 0.49
C HIS A 68 -10.83 -1.33 -0.88
N MET A 69 -9.76 -1.95 -1.38
CA MET A 69 -9.67 -2.58 -2.70
C MET A 69 -9.03 -3.97 -2.56
N GLN A 70 -9.63 -4.82 -1.73
CA GLN A 70 -9.04 -6.09 -1.27
C GLN A 70 -9.57 -7.34 -1.98
N ALA A 71 -10.49 -7.18 -2.93
CA ALA A 71 -11.13 -8.30 -3.61
C ALA A 71 -11.51 -7.94 -5.05
N PRO A 72 -11.69 -8.94 -5.94
CA PRO A 72 -12.27 -8.74 -7.25
C PRO A 72 -13.62 -8.01 -7.14
N PRO A 73 -13.92 -7.06 -8.04
CA PRO A 73 -13.20 -6.76 -9.29
C PRO A 73 -11.98 -5.83 -9.16
N ALA A 74 -11.61 -5.37 -7.95
CA ALA A 74 -10.57 -4.35 -7.74
C ALA A 74 -9.12 -4.91 -7.79
N VAL A 75 -8.81 -5.67 -8.85
CA VAL A 75 -7.52 -6.37 -9.01
C VAL A 75 -6.32 -5.44 -9.10
N GLU A 76 -6.49 -4.20 -9.57
CA GLU A 76 -5.42 -3.21 -9.58
C GLU A 76 -5.06 -2.77 -8.15
N GLY A 77 -6.06 -2.58 -7.29
CA GLY A 77 -5.84 -2.28 -5.87
C GLY A 77 -5.20 -3.46 -5.12
N MET A 78 -5.60 -4.69 -5.46
CA MET A 78 -4.97 -5.91 -4.95
C MET A 78 -3.50 -6.01 -5.37
N LEU A 79 -3.18 -5.70 -6.63
CA LEU A 79 -1.80 -5.67 -7.13
C LEU A 79 -0.95 -4.63 -6.39
N LEU A 80 -1.50 -3.43 -6.19
CA LEU A 80 -0.85 -2.38 -5.41
C LEU A 80 -0.64 -2.78 -3.94
N HIS A 81 -1.52 -3.60 -3.38
CA HIS A 81 -1.33 -4.20 -2.05
C HIS A 81 -0.09 -5.11 -2.02
N GLY A 82 0.12 -5.92 -3.05
CA GLY A 82 1.32 -6.73 -3.21
C GLY A 82 2.59 -5.88 -3.38
N ILE A 83 2.52 -4.83 -4.18
CA ILE A 83 3.63 -3.86 -4.39
C ILE A 83 3.98 -3.13 -3.08
N LEU A 84 2.96 -2.72 -2.32
CA LEU A 84 3.11 -2.08 -1.02
C LEU A 84 3.86 -2.98 -0.04
N HIS A 85 3.42 -4.23 0.13
CA HIS A 85 4.11 -5.16 1.03
C HIS A 85 5.52 -5.52 0.57
N ARG A 86 5.76 -5.59 -0.75
CA ARG A 86 7.14 -5.74 -1.28
C ARG A 86 8.01 -4.55 -0.88
N ALA A 87 7.49 -3.32 -0.97
CA ALA A 87 8.20 -2.12 -0.53
C ALA A 87 8.53 -2.21 0.98
N GLU A 88 7.59 -2.64 1.82
CA GLU A 88 7.80 -2.84 3.27
C GLU A 88 8.82 -3.94 3.60
N GLY A 89 8.96 -4.93 2.73
CA GLY A 89 9.78 -6.13 2.95
C GLY A 89 8.99 -7.30 3.54
N ASP A 90 7.65 -7.25 3.49
CA ASP A 90 6.77 -8.37 3.78
C ASP A 90 6.55 -9.19 2.50
N PHE A 91 7.56 -9.98 2.16
CA PHE A 91 7.60 -10.67 0.87
C PHE A 91 6.59 -11.80 0.75
N ASP A 92 6.23 -12.45 1.86
CA ASP A 92 5.24 -13.53 1.86
C ASP A 92 3.84 -12.98 1.57
N ASN A 93 3.44 -11.88 2.21
CA ASN A 93 2.18 -11.21 1.87
C ASN A 93 2.21 -10.62 0.46
N ALA A 94 3.35 -10.07 0.02
CA ALA A 94 3.49 -9.60 -1.36
C ALA A 94 3.21 -10.71 -2.38
N ARG A 95 3.77 -11.92 -2.18
CA ARG A 95 3.53 -13.09 -3.06
C ARG A 95 2.09 -13.58 -3.00
N ALA A 96 1.46 -13.55 -1.83
CA ALA A 96 0.06 -13.95 -1.67
C ALA A 96 -0.86 -13.03 -2.48
N TRP A 97 -0.72 -11.71 -2.34
CA TRP A 97 -1.51 -10.74 -3.11
C TRP A 97 -1.31 -10.85 -4.61
N VAL A 98 -0.06 -10.98 -5.07
CA VAL A 98 0.22 -11.13 -6.50
C VAL A 98 -0.33 -12.45 -7.04
N GLY A 99 -0.31 -13.53 -6.25
CA GLY A 99 -0.97 -14.79 -6.58
C GLY A 99 -2.49 -14.65 -6.70
N ASP A 100 -3.12 -13.98 -5.73
CA ASP A 100 -4.55 -13.71 -5.71
C ASP A 100 -5.02 -12.91 -6.95
N VAL A 101 -4.18 -11.96 -7.40
CA VAL A 101 -4.44 -11.20 -8.64
C VAL A 101 -4.34 -12.09 -9.87
N ALA A 102 -3.34 -12.96 -9.96
CA ALA A 102 -3.19 -13.90 -11.08
C ALA A 102 -4.39 -14.86 -11.16
N ASP A 103 -4.82 -15.41 -10.02
CA ASP A 103 -6.01 -16.28 -9.94
C ASP A 103 -7.26 -15.55 -10.42
N ALA A 104 -7.47 -14.31 -9.97
CA ALA A 104 -8.59 -13.48 -10.40
C ALA A 104 -8.56 -13.17 -11.91
N CYS A 105 -7.38 -12.86 -12.47
CA CYS A 105 -7.19 -12.62 -13.90
C CYS A 105 -7.50 -13.86 -14.77
N GLU A 106 -7.30 -15.06 -14.22
CA GLU A 106 -7.70 -16.33 -14.85
C GLU A 106 -9.18 -16.69 -14.60
N GLY A 107 -9.93 -15.81 -13.93
CA GLY A 107 -11.35 -15.98 -13.62
C GLY A 107 -11.63 -16.88 -12.42
N TYR A 108 -10.64 -17.19 -11.60
CA TYR A 108 -10.80 -17.97 -10.37
C TYR A 108 -10.97 -17.06 -9.16
N GLN A 109 -11.68 -17.57 -8.14
CA GLN A 109 -11.74 -16.89 -6.87
C GLN A 109 -10.37 -16.97 -6.19
N PRO A 110 -9.78 -15.84 -5.74
CA PRO A 110 -8.50 -15.82 -5.04
C PRO A 110 -8.43 -16.86 -3.93
N LYS A 111 -7.29 -17.54 -3.77
CA LYS A 111 -7.03 -18.63 -2.79
C LYS A 111 -7.82 -19.94 -3.01
N HIS A 112 -8.81 -19.94 -3.90
CA HIS A 112 -9.69 -21.09 -4.15
C HIS A 112 -9.55 -21.65 -5.58
N LYS A 113 -8.48 -21.29 -6.29
CA LYS A 113 -8.19 -21.80 -7.64
C LYS A 113 -8.01 -23.33 -7.67
N GLU A 114 -7.29 -23.88 -6.69
CA GLU A 114 -7.09 -25.34 -6.58
C GLU A 114 -8.40 -26.10 -6.31
N GLU A 115 -9.35 -25.44 -5.67
CA GLU A 115 -10.71 -25.95 -5.43
C GLU A 115 -11.63 -25.78 -6.67
N GLY A 116 -11.13 -25.14 -7.73
CA GLY A 116 -11.86 -24.89 -8.96
C GLY A 116 -12.94 -23.81 -8.86
N GLN A 117 -12.95 -23.02 -7.79
CA GLN A 117 -13.97 -22.00 -7.58
C GLN A 117 -13.77 -20.81 -8.54
N LYS A 118 -14.79 -20.51 -9.35
CA LYS A 118 -14.78 -19.44 -10.35
C LYS A 118 -15.40 -18.16 -9.81
N LEU A 119 -14.94 -17.03 -10.33
CA LEU A 119 -15.60 -15.74 -10.11
C LEU A 119 -16.99 -15.72 -10.76
N ASP A 120 -17.88 -14.91 -10.20
CA ASP A 120 -19.12 -14.55 -10.88
C ASP A 120 -18.82 -13.95 -12.27
N ALA A 121 -19.67 -14.23 -13.26
CA ALA A 121 -19.41 -13.84 -14.65
C ALA A 121 -19.29 -12.32 -14.83
N GLU A 122 -20.05 -11.52 -14.08
CA GLU A 122 -19.96 -10.07 -14.14
C GLU A 122 -18.68 -9.56 -13.48
N VAL A 123 -18.28 -10.17 -12.36
CA VAL A 123 -17.00 -9.86 -11.71
C VAL A 123 -15.82 -10.24 -12.60
N ALA A 124 -15.82 -11.43 -13.19
CA ALA A 124 -14.78 -11.88 -14.12
C ALA A 124 -14.65 -10.95 -15.33
N LYS A 125 -15.77 -10.47 -15.87
CA LYS A 125 -15.80 -9.47 -16.94
C LYS A 125 -15.17 -8.16 -16.51
N GLN A 126 -15.44 -7.68 -15.29
CA GLN A 126 -14.85 -6.43 -14.77
C GLN A 126 -13.37 -6.55 -14.43
N VAL A 127 -12.91 -7.73 -14.00
CA VAL A 127 -11.48 -8.04 -13.83
C VAL A 127 -10.76 -7.96 -15.18
N GLY A 128 -11.33 -8.59 -16.21
CA GLY A 128 -10.75 -8.59 -17.56
C GLY A 128 -11.04 -7.33 -18.40
N SER A 129 -11.90 -6.42 -17.93
CA SER A 129 -12.28 -5.26 -18.73
C SER A 129 -11.20 -4.17 -18.68
N ASN A 130 -10.52 -3.99 -19.80
CA ASN A 130 -9.85 -2.75 -20.15
C ASN A 130 -10.19 -2.43 -21.60
N SER A 131 -10.86 -1.30 -21.83
CA SER A 131 -11.45 -0.96 -23.15
C SER A 131 -10.42 -0.87 -24.28
N SER A 132 -9.14 -0.68 -23.95
CA SER A 132 -8.05 -0.46 -24.89
C SER A 132 -7.00 -1.57 -24.89
N ILE A 133 -7.08 -2.53 -23.96
CA ILE A 133 -6.04 -3.56 -23.77
C ILE A 133 -6.70 -4.94 -23.73
N SER A 134 -6.24 -5.85 -24.60
CA SER A 134 -6.76 -7.22 -24.71
C SER A 134 -6.09 -8.24 -23.77
N ALA A 135 -4.99 -7.86 -23.13
CA ALA A 135 -4.25 -8.67 -22.18
C ALA A 135 -4.85 -8.56 -20.77
N SER A 136 -4.59 -9.55 -19.91
CA SER A 136 -4.89 -9.42 -18.47
C SER A 136 -3.98 -8.38 -17.80
N LEU A 137 -4.33 -7.90 -16.60
CA LEU A 137 -3.49 -6.96 -15.84
C LEU A 137 -2.07 -7.51 -15.63
N ILE A 138 -1.96 -8.78 -15.23
CA ILE A 138 -0.67 -9.44 -15.00
C ILE A 138 0.15 -9.53 -16.29
N GLU A 139 -0.46 -9.99 -17.38
CA GLU A 139 0.21 -10.09 -18.68
C GLU A 139 0.64 -8.72 -19.20
N PHE A 140 -0.17 -7.68 -19.01
CA PHE A 140 0.18 -6.33 -19.42
C PHE A 140 1.36 -5.74 -18.64
N VAL A 141 1.38 -5.94 -17.32
CA VAL A 141 2.41 -5.36 -16.44
C VAL A 141 3.72 -6.12 -16.53
N TYR A 142 3.68 -7.45 -16.59
CA TYR A 142 4.87 -8.30 -16.48
C TYR A 142 5.27 -8.99 -17.79
N GLY A 143 4.40 -9.01 -18.81
CA GLY A 143 4.64 -9.73 -20.05
C GLY A 143 4.88 -11.22 -19.79
N ASP A 144 5.98 -11.73 -20.34
CA ASP A 144 6.41 -13.13 -20.15
C ASP A 144 7.13 -13.36 -18.80
N GLN A 145 7.35 -12.33 -17.99
CA GLN A 145 8.01 -12.49 -16.69
C GLN A 145 7.03 -12.96 -15.63
N GLU A 146 7.47 -13.90 -14.80
CA GLU A 146 6.75 -14.27 -13.59
C GLU A 146 6.65 -13.05 -12.64
N PRO A 147 5.44 -12.60 -12.25
CA PRO A 147 5.26 -11.43 -11.40
C PRO A 147 6.04 -11.50 -10.08
N LYS A 148 6.13 -12.70 -9.52
CA LYS A 148 6.85 -12.97 -8.26
C LYS A 148 8.37 -12.79 -8.40
N SER A 149 8.92 -12.88 -9.61
CA SER A 149 10.36 -12.71 -9.83
C SER A 149 10.91 -11.34 -9.45
N LEU A 150 10.08 -10.30 -9.46
CA LEU A 150 10.49 -8.97 -8.98
C LEU A 150 10.50 -8.91 -7.45
N ILE A 151 9.56 -9.60 -6.79
CA ILE A 151 9.55 -9.75 -5.33
C ILE A 151 10.81 -10.49 -4.90
N ASP A 152 11.10 -11.63 -5.54
CA ASP A 152 12.26 -12.46 -5.23
C ASP A 152 13.57 -11.70 -5.41
N ALA A 153 13.69 -10.89 -6.47
CA ALA A 153 14.87 -10.07 -6.71
C ALA A 153 15.09 -9.00 -5.62
N VAL A 154 14.02 -8.35 -5.15
CA VAL A 154 14.11 -7.38 -4.04
C VAL A 154 14.47 -8.07 -2.73
N GLU A 155 13.86 -9.22 -2.42
CA GLU A 155 14.21 -10.00 -1.23
C GLU A 155 15.67 -10.45 -1.25
N GLU A 156 16.12 -11.02 -2.36
CA GLU A 156 17.50 -11.46 -2.54
C GLU A 156 18.46 -10.28 -2.35
N TYR A 157 18.19 -9.14 -2.99
CA TYR A 157 18.97 -7.92 -2.83
C TYR A 157 19.04 -7.46 -1.37
N ARG A 158 17.91 -7.46 -0.65
CA ARG A 158 17.86 -7.03 0.75
C ARG A 158 18.51 -8.02 1.71
N SER A 159 18.62 -9.31 1.34
CA SER A 159 19.32 -10.33 2.11
C SER A 159 20.86 -10.29 1.94
N LYS A 160 21.36 -9.83 0.79
CA LYS A 160 22.81 -9.75 0.48
C LYS A 160 23.55 -8.79 1.40
N LYS A 161 24.86 -8.99 1.61
CA LYS A 161 25.70 -7.98 2.29
C LYS A 161 25.91 -6.78 1.37
N LYS A 162 26.12 -5.60 1.95
CA LYS A 162 26.27 -4.33 1.19
C LYS A 162 27.36 -4.38 0.10
N ILE A 163 28.43 -5.15 0.32
CA ILE A 163 29.54 -5.32 -0.63
C ILE A 163 29.14 -6.10 -1.90
N ASP A 164 28.11 -6.95 -1.81
CA ASP A 164 27.65 -7.81 -2.89
C ASP A 164 26.48 -7.20 -3.69
N ARG A 165 26.01 -6.00 -3.32
CA ARG A 165 24.82 -5.33 -3.88
C ARG A 165 25.09 -4.39 -5.05
N ALA A 166 26.36 -4.00 -5.25
CA ALA A 166 26.73 -2.82 -6.04
C ALA A 166 26.31 -2.85 -7.52
N ASN A 167 26.02 -4.03 -8.08
CA ASN A 167 25.66 -4.18 -9.50
C ASN A 167 24.19 -4.57 -9.74
N ASP A 168 23.44 -4.92 -8.69
CA ASP A 168 22.07 -5.46 -8.83
C ASP A 168 20.99 -4.37 -8.63
N GLU A 169 21.32 -3.29 -7.92
CA GLU A 169 20.36 -2.26 -7.50
C GLU A 169 19.68 -1.56 -8.67
N ASP A 170 20.46 -1.01 -9.60
CA ASP A 170 19.93 -0.26 -10.75
C ASP A 170 19.02 -1.12 -11.62
N GLY A 171 19.37 -2.41 -11.79
CA GLY A 171 18.56 -3.36 -12.56
C GLY A 171 17.20 -3.62 -11.91
N ILE A 172 17.17 -3.79 -10.58
CA ILE A 172 15.93 -4.00 -9.83
C ILE A 172 15.08 -2.73 -9.82
N GLU A 173 15.69 -1.57 -9.59
CA GLU A 173 14.99 -0.29 -9.62
C GLU A 173 14.40 0.01 -10.99
N ASN A 174 15.11 -0.27 -12.08
CA ASN A 174 14.55 -0.13 -13.43
C ASN A 174 13.32 -1.03 -13.65
N ARG A 175 13.29 -2.23 -13.08
CA ARG A 175 12.12 -3.10 -13.13
C ARG A 175 10.96 -2.57 -12.28
N ILE A 176 11.24 -2.01 -11.10
CA ILE A 176 10.23 -1.34 -10.25
C ILE A 176 9.61 -0.14 -10.99
N ARG A 177 10.43 0.67 -11.66
CA ARG A 177 9.95 1.82 -12.46
C ARG A 177 9.08 1.36 -13.62
N ALA A 178 9.53 0.36 -14.38
CA ALA A 178 8.75 -0.20 -15.49
C ALA A 178 7.41 -0.79 -15.02
N GLU A 179 7.39 -1.48 -13.88
CA GLU A 179 6.15 -1.97 -13.27
C GLU A 179 5.21 -0.81 -12.91
N ALA A 180 5.72 0.24 -12.26
CA ALA A 180 4.93 1.42 -11.91
C ALA A 180 4.36 2.15 -13.13
N GLU A 181 5.16 2.31 -14.20
CA GLU A 181 4.73 2.90 -15.47
C GLU A 181 3.58 2.09 -16.08
N LYS A 182 3.72 0.76 -16.13
CA LYS A 182 2.70 -0.13 -16.68
C LYS A 182 1.43 -0.15 -15.85
N VAL A 183 1.53 -0.18 -14.52
CA VAL A 183 0.35 -0.09 -13.65
C VAL A 183 -0.36 1.24 -13.84
N LEU A 184 0.37 2.36 -13.93
CA LEU A 184 -0.21 3.67 -14.18
C LEU A 184 -0.90 3.73 -15.55
N GLU A 185 -0.24 3.24 -16.60
CA GLU A 185 -0.78 3.17 -17.96
C GLU A 185 -2.09 2.36 -18.00
N TRP A 186 -2.10 1.19 -17.38
CA TRP A 186 -3.29 0.35 -17.26
C TRP A 186 -4.43 1.11 -16.56
N CYS A 187 -4.15 1.74 -15.42
CA CYS A 187 -5.15 2.48 -14.65
C CYS A 187 -5.70 3.69 -15.40
N LYS A 188 -4.86 4.45 -16.10
CA LYS A 188 -5.31 5.57 -16.94
C LYS A 188 -6.24 5.08 -18.06
N ASN A 189 -5.94 3.94 -18.68
CA ASN A 189 -6.78 3.37 -19.72
C ASN A 189 -8.12 2.82 -19.18
N LYS A 190 -8.12 2.23 -17.98
CA LYS A 190 -9.32 1.63 -17.37
C LYS A 190 -10.24 2.66 -16.71
N PHE A 191 -9.67 3.59 -15.96
CA PHE A 191 -10.41 4.51 -15.09
C PHE A 191 -10.41 5.96 -15.60
N GLY A 192 -9.56 6.29 -16.57
CA GLY A 192 -9.27 7.67 -16.95
C GLY A 192 -8.23 8.33 -16.05
N ASP A 193 -7.84 9.55 -16.40
CA ASP A 193 -6.85 10.38 -15.70
C ASP A 193 -7.42 11.71 -15.16
N GLY A 194 -8.74 11.88 -15.27
CA GLY A 194 -9.47 13.03 -14.76
C GLY A 194 -9.91 12.90 -13.30
N VAL A 195 -10.64 13.92 -12.86
CA VAL A 195 -11.25 13.96 -11.52
C VAL A 195 -12.28 12.82 -11.38
N PHE A 196 -12.21 12.14 -10.24
CA PHE A 196 -13.05 11.03 -9.82
C PHE A 196 -13.82 11.44 -8.57
N ASP A 197 -15.00 12.03 -8.79
CA ASP A 197 -15.78 12.72 -7.75
C ASP A 197 -16.29 11.82 -6.60
N ASP A 198 -16.31 10.49 -6.77
CA ASP A 198 -16.84 9.56 -5.77
C ASP A 198 -15.98 8.30 -5.62
N ALA A 199 -14.94 8.40 -4.80
CA ALA A 199 -14.01 7.32 -4.47
C ALA A 199 -14.70 6.06 -3.90
N THR A 200 -15.90 6.17 -3.33
CA THR A 200 -16.60 5.02 -2.74
C THR A 200 -16.98 3.97 -3.78
N LYS A 201 -17.11 4.38 -5.05
CA LYS A 201 -17.38 3.48 -6.18
C LYS A 201 -16.22 2.54 -6.51
N ALA A 202 -15.01 2.88 -6.08
CA ALA A 202 -13.83 2.01 -6.21
C ALA A 202 -13.70 1.01 -5.05
N TRP A 203 -14.49 1.18 -3.97
CA TRP A 203 -14.31 0.38 -2.76
C TRP A 203 -14.97 -0.99 -2.89
N VAL A 204 -14.14 -2.03 -2.78
CA VAL A 204 -14.51 -3.43 -2.72
C VAL A 204 -13.81 -4.03 -1.51
N LYS A 205 -14.53 -4.08 -0.38
CA LYS A 205 -14.07 -4.75 0.85
C LYS A 205 -14.52 -6.21 0.85
N ASN A 206 -13.64 -7.09 1.33
CA ASN A 206 -14.06 -8.43 1.74
C ASN A 206 -15.10 -8.34 2.88
N SER A 207 -16.01 -9.30 2.94
CA SER A 207 -16.98 -9.47 4.04
C SER A 207 -16.30 -9.48 5.42
N GLU A 208 -17.08 -9.21 6.47
CA GLU A 208 -16.67 -8.90 7.86
C GLU A 208 -15.62 -9.84 8.50
N GLU A 209 -15.34 -11.01 7.92
CA GLU A 209 -14.37 -12.00 8.41
C GLU A 209 -12.91 -11.53 8.35
N ILE A 210 -12.52 -10.64 7.42
CA ILE A 210 -11.12 -10.14 7.32
C ILE A 210 -10.85 -8.96 8.28
N SER A 211 -11.89 -8.29 8.80
CA SER A 211 -11.74 -7.28 9.85
C SER A 211 -11.07 -7.83 11.11
N LYS A 212 -11.11 -9.15 11.31
CA LYS A 212 -10.41 -9.84 12.41
C LYS A 212 -8.96 -10.19 12.10
N ILE A 213 -8.58 -10.37 10.83
CA ILE A 213 -7.21 -10.72 10.42
C ILE A 213 -6.32 -9.47 10.37
N SER A 214 -6.87 -8.32 9.98
CA SER A 214 -6.13 -7.05 9.95
C SER A 214 -5.81 -6.49 11.35
N GLY A 215 -6.45 -7.00 12.42
CA GLY A 215 -6.24 -6.56 13.80
C GLY A 215 -5.28 -7.41 14.64
N ASP A 216 -4.98 -8.64 14.20
CA ASP A 216 -4.24 -9.65 15.01
C ASP A 216 -2.80 -9.90 14.54
N MET A 217 -2.29 -9.15 13.55
CA MET A 217 -0.89 -9.23 13.09
C MET A 217 -0.08 -7.97 13.43
N GLU A 218 -0.38 -7.31 14.56
CA GLU A 218 0.61 -6.42 15.18
C GLU A 218 1.71 -7.27 15.83
N PRO A 219 3.00 -6.92 15.69
CA PRO A 219 4.07 -7.66 16.34
C PRO A 219 3.89 -7.56 17.85
N HIS A 220 3.54 -8.67 18.49
CA HIS A 220 3.66 -8.84 19.92
C HIS A 220 5.10 -8.49 20.34
N VAL A 221 5.29 -7.29 20.89
CA VAL A 221 6.44 -6.95 21.70
C VAL A 221 6.44 -7.95 22.86
N LYS A 222 7.26 -9.01 22.72
CA LYS A 222 7.57 -9.92 23.81
C LYS A 222 8.20 -9.10 24.94
N ARG A 223 7.39 -8.69 25.91
CA ARG A 223 7.89 -8.35 27.25
C ARG A 223 8.37 -9.67 27.86
N SER A 224 9.68 -9.85 27.88
CA SER A 224 10.34 -10.89 28.66
C SER A 224 9.98 -10.68 30.14
N SER A 225 9.07 -11.49 30.64
CA SER A 225 8.87 -11.69 32.07
C SER A 225 9.92 -12.70 32.55
N ASP A 226 11.11 -12.21 32.92
CA ASP A 226 12.02 -13.00 33.73
C ASP A 226 11.62 -12.84 35.20
N SER A 227 11.06 -13.92 35.73
CA SER A 227 10.88 -14.15 37.15
C SER A 227 12.20 -14.60 37.77
N THR A 228 12.79 -13.79 38.64
CA THR A 228 13.67 -14.28 39.70
C THR A 228 13.20 -13.68 41.02
N GLY A 229 12.84 -14.57 41.95
CA GLY A 229 12.37 -14.23 43.27
C GLY A 229 13.51 -13.99 44.26
N GLU A 230 13.11 -13.34 45.37
CA GLU A 230 13.73 -13.34 46.71
C GLU A 230 15.11 -12.65 46.86
N THR A 231 15.40 -11.81 47.86
CA THR A 231 14.77 -11.36 49.11
C THR A 231 15.47 -10.07 49.56
N GLY A 232 14.84 -9.24 50.41
CA GLY A 232 15.59 -8.51 51.44
C GLY A 232 15.37 -6.98 51.56
N ALA A 233 14.83 -6.63 52.74
CA ALA A 233 15.08 -5.40 53.51
C ALA A 233 14.30 -4.10 53.21
N LYS A 234 13.41 -3.81 54.17
CA LYS A 234 12.67 -2.58 54.44
C LYS A 234 13.58 -1.41 54.83
N LYS A 235 13.19 -0.20 54.42
CA LYS A 235 13.27 1.14 55.06
C LYS A 235 12.71 2.11 54.00
N GLY A 236 11.79 3.05 54.18
CA GLY A 236 11.19 3.69 55.34
C GLY A 236 10.96 5.16 54.97
N TRP A 237 9.69 5.59 54.96
CA TRP A 237 9.15 6.94 55.18
C TRP A 237 8.71 7.93 54.06
N PHE A 238 7.44 8.35 54.28
CA PHE A 238 6.63 9.57 54.00
C PHE A 238 6.17 9.96 52.57
N GLY A 239 4.83 10.02 52.41
CA GLY A 239 4.04 10.44 51.23
C GLY A 239 3.82 11.97 51.11
N PRO A 240 2.65 12.51 50.67
CA PRO A 240 1.34 11.89 50.46
C PRO A 240 0.70 12.09 49.06
N ALA A 241 -0.44 11.40 48.88
CA ALA A 241 -1.35 11.45 47.75
C ALA A 241 -2.19 12.75 47.69
N LEU A 242 -2.62 13.12 46.48
CA LEU A 242 -3.79 13.97 46.25
C LEU A 242 -4.59 13.46 45.03
N ASP A 243 -5.81 13.03 45.32
CA ASP A 243 -6.94 12.93 44.40
C ASP A 243 -7.30 14.32 43.85
N GLY A 244 -7.86 14.39 42.64
CA GLY A 244 -8.34 15.67 42.10
C GLY A 244 -8.89 15.63 40.69
N ASN A 245 -10.07 15.03 40.54
CA ASN A 245 -10.95 15.16 39.39
C ASN A 245 -11.30 16.64 39.14
N VAL A 246 -11.08 17.18 37.93
CA VAL A 246 -11.65 18.48 37.53
C VAL A 246 -12.08 18.47 36.06
N HIS A 247 -13.39 18.37 35.86
CA HIS A 247 -14.09 18.85 34.68
C HIS A 247 -13.95 20.38 34.56
N ALA A 248 -13.61 20.87 33.37
CA ALA A 248 -13.73 22.28 33.01
C ALA A 248 -14.76 22.44 31.88
N HIS A 249 -15.97 22.82 32.28
CA HIS A 249 -16.97 23.50 31.45
C HIS A 249 -17.00 24.99 31.85
N TYR A 250 -17.64 25.81 30.99
CA TYR A 250 -17.93 27.26 31.07
C TYR A 250 -17.02 28.13 30.18
N ARG A 251 -17.50 29.11 29.41
CA ARG A 251 -18.83 29.72 29.23
C ARG A 251 -18.82 30.54 27.94
N THR A 252 -19.96 30.59 27.28
CA THR A 252 -20.37 31.57 26.28
C THR A 252 -20.36 33.01 26.82
N GLN A 253 -20.10 33.98 25.94
CA GLN A 253 -20.70 35.32 26.00
C GLN A 253 -21.15 35.79 24.61
N PRO A 254 -22.30 36.47 24.49
CA PRO A 254 -22.82 36.99 23.22
C PRO A 254 -22.55 38.50 23.05
N GLY A 255 -22.61 38.95 21.80
CA GLY A 255 -22.73 40.38 21.47
C GLY A 255 -22.56 40.66 19.97
N PHE A 256 -23.63 40.51 19.20
CA PHE A 256 -24.37 41.57 18.48
C PHE A 256 -25.55 40.95 17.73
#